data_AF-A0A6L3X924-F1
#
_entry.id   AF-A0A6L3X924-F1
#
_cell.length_a   1.000
_cell.length_b   1.000
_cell.length_c   1.000
_cell.angle_alpha   90.00
_cell.angle_beta   90.00
_cell.angle_gamma   90.00
#
_symmetry.space_group_name_H-M   'P 1'
#
loop_
_entity.id
_entity.type
_entity.pdbx_description
1 polymer ?
#
loop_
_entity_poly.entity_id
_entity_poly.type
_entity_poly.pdbx_seq_one_letter_code
_entity_poly.pdbx_strand_id
1 'polypeptide(L)'
;KKAQPKQATLEGYRKHANNVTPPLSRAFGSAAENFNNTAAKALDSTRVVVDGLTSMTRTVIITATIVGLLILLFTDRYLVAILVKPLDRIRQQFRQIAQGDLSQPIESFGRNCVGQLVPLLSAMQDSQREAVSTIRSGSENIWRGATEISSGNNDLSSRTEEQAAALEETAASMEQLTATVKLNAESARQASQLADVASSTASRGGSLVEDVVTTMSGISDSSKKIAEITTVINSIAFQTNILALNAAVEAARAGEQGRGR
;
A
#
# COMPACT_ATOMS: atom_id res chain seq x y z
N LYS A 1 -21.12 -48.56 164.82
CA LYS A 1 -20.46 -47.23 164.79
C LYS A 1 -20.33 -46.81 163.32
N LYS A 2 -21.09 -45.76 162.92
CA LYS A 2 -20.88 -44.78 161.83
C LYS A 2 -20.50 -45.33 160.42
N ALA A 3 -21.42 -45.44 159.45
CA ALA A 3 -22.07 -44.41 158.60
C ALA A 3 -21.29 -44.07 157.31
N GLN A 4 -21.83 -44.54 156.17
CA GLN A 4 -21.86 -44.08 154.74
C GLN A 4 -20.86 -43.01 154.23
N PRO A 5 -20.35 -43.12 152.97
CA PRO A 5 -21.18 -42.82 151.79
C PRO A 5 -20.85 -43.60 150.49
N LYS A 6 -21.80 -44.42 150.00
CA LYS A 6 -21.83 -44.96 148.61
C LYS A 6 -23.02 -44.43 147.78
N GLN A 7 -23.83 -43.52 148.34
CA GLN A 7 -24.97 -42.88 147.68
C GLN A 7 -24.59 -41.58 146.93
N ALA A 8 -23.41 -41.00 147.18
CA ALA A 8 -23.01 -39.72 146.59
C ALA A 8 -22.64 -39.79 145.09
N THR A 9 -22.36 -40.96 144.52
CA THR A 9 -21.91 -41.11 143.14
C THR A 9 -23.04 -41.34 142.13
N LEU A 10 -24.07 -42.13 142.46
CA LEU A 10 -25.16 -42.45 141.52
C LEU A 10 -26.15 -41.28 141.31
N GLU A 11 -26.40 -40.48 142.35
CA GLU A 11 -27.19 -39.24 142.27
C GLU A 11 -26.47 -38.15 141.48
N GLY A 12 -25.13 -38.08 141.56
CA GLY A 12 -24.31 -37.19 140.75
C GLY A 12 -24.41 -37.49 139.26
N TYR A 13 -24.35 -38.77 138.87
CA TYR A 13 -24.55 -39.19 137.48
C TYR A 13 -25.99 -38.96 136.98
N ARG A 14 -27.03 -39.22 137.81
CA ARG A 14 -28.42 -38.93 137.44
C ARG A 14 -28.71 -37.43 137.32
N LYS A 15 -28.16 -36.59 138.20
CA LYS A 15 -28.23 -35.12 138.05
C LYS A 15 -27.50 -34.65 136.80
N HIS A 16 -26.35 -35.22 136.48
CA HIS A 16 -25.60 -34.85 135.28
C HIS A 16 -26.36 -35.26 134.00
N ALA A 17 -26.90 -36.47 133.95
CA ALA A 17 -27.67 -37.01 132.83
C ALA A 17 -29.03 -36.33 132.62
N ASN A 18 -29.70 -35.87 133.68
CA ASN A 18 -31.00 -35.18 133.57
C ASN A 18 -30.87 -33.66 133.44
N ASN A 19 -29.87 -33.03 134.08
CA ASN A 19 -29.78 -31.57 134.10
C ASN A 19 -28.68 -30.98 133.22
N VAL A 20 -27.67 -31.75 132.80
CA VAL A 20 -26.49 -31.19 132.09
C VAL A 20 -26.36 -31.75 130.68
N THR A 21 -26.58 -33.04 130.47
CA THR A 21 -26.53 -33.65 129.12
C THR A 21 -27.64 -33.14 128.18
N PRO A 22 -28.91 -32.96 128.60
CA PRO A 22 -29.96 -32.44 127.72
C PRO A 22 -29.78 -30.97 127.29
N PRO A 23 -29.34 -30.02 128.15
CA PRO A 23 -29.03 -28.68 127.70
C PRO A 23 -27.76 -28.62 126.85
N LEU A 24 -26.72 -29.42 127.12
CA LEU A 24 -25.53 -29.49 126.25
C LEU A 24 -25.86 -30.07 124.87
N SER A 25 -26.67 -31.13 124.80
CA SER A 25 -27.12 -31.73 123.54
C SER A 25 -27.98 -30.75 122.73
N ARG A 26 -28.87 -29.99 123.39
CA ARG A 26 -29.64 -28.90 122.75
C ARG A 26 -28.77 -27.75 122.30
N ALA A 27 -27.77 -27.35 123.09
CA ALA A 27 -26.82 -26.31 122.73
C ALA A 27 -25.94 -26.73 121.53
N PHE A 28 -25.48 -27.98 121.51
CA PHE A 28 -24.75 -28.55 120.38
C PHE A 28 -25.63 -28.66 119.13
N GLY A 29 -26.88 -29.14 119.27
CA GLY A 29 -27.84 -29.21 118.18
C GLY A 29 -28.14 -27.83 117.59
N SER A 30 -28.37 -26.82 118.44
CA SER A 30 -28.58 -25.43 118.02
C SER A 30 -27.34 -24.82 117.37
N ALA A 31 -26.13 -25.11 117.89
CA ALA A 31 -24.88 -24.66 117.28
C ALA A 31 -24.64 -25.33 115.92
N ALA A 32 -24.91 -26.63 115.79
CA ALA A 32 -24.81 -27.38 114.54
C ALA A 32 -25.86 -26.92 113.51
N GLU A 33 -27.08 -26.62 113.95
CA GLU A 33 -28.14 -26.07 113.11
C GLU A 33 -27.79 -24.65 112.63
N ASN A 34 -27.28 -23.79 113.52
CA ASN A 34 -26.78 -22.47 113.16
C ASN A 34 -25.58 -22.54 112.19
N PHE A 35 -24.65 -23.46 112.40
CA PHE A 35 -23.52 -23.70 111.49
C PHE A 35 -24.02 -24.16 110.11
N ASN A 36 -24.90 -25.16 110.05
CA ASN A 36 -25.48 -25.65 108.81
C ASN A 36 -26.29 -24.57 108.08
N ASN A 37 -27.09 -23.79 108.80
CA ASN A 37 -27.87 -22.69 108.21
C ASN A 37 -26.96 -21.57 107.68
N THR A 38 -25.86 -21.28 108.36
CA THR A 38 -24.88 -20.26 107.92
C THR A 38 -24.07 -20.75 106.73
N ALA A 39 -23.62 -22.01 106.76
CA ALA A 39 -22.93 -22.65 105.65
C ALA A 39 -23.83 -22.76 104.40
N ALA A 40 -25.12 -23.10 104.58
CA ALA A 40 -26.10 -23.13 103.50
C ALA A 40 -26.32 -21.74 102.89
N LYS A 41 -26.46 -20.69 103.72
CA LYS A 41 -26.59 -19.30 103.23
C LYS A 41 -25.33 -18.81 102.50
N ALA A 42 -24.15 -19.17 102.99
CA ALA A 42 -22.87 -18.82 102.35
C ALA A 42 -22.71 -19.52 101.00
N LEU A 43 -23.08 -20.80 100.91
CA LEU A 43 -23.09 -21.56 99.66
C LEU A 43 -24.10 -20.98 98.66
N ASP A 44 -25.31 -20.65 99.10
CA ASP A 44 -26.36 -20.07 98.25
C ASP A 44 -25.96 -18.69 97.72
N SER A 45 -25.41 -17.84 98.59
CA SER A 45 -24.88 -16.52 98.19
C SER A 45 -23.74 -16.64 97.19
N THR A 46 -22.82 -17.60 97.41
CA THR A 46 -21.70 -17.85 96.48
C THR A 46 -22.21 -18.40 95.14
N ARG A 47 -23.21 -19.27 95.15
CA ARG A 47 -23.83 -19.83 93.94
C ARG A 47 -24.50 -18.76 93.09
N VAL A 48 -25.29 -17.87 93.68
CA VAL A 48 -25.94 -16.76 92.97
C VAL A 48 -24.90 -15.81 92.33
N VAL A 49 -23.80 -15.51 93.03
CA VAL A 49 -22.71 -14.67 92.50
C VAL A 49 -22.02 -15.35 91.33
N VAL A 50 -21.68 -16.64 91.45
CA VAL A 50 -21.03 -17.41 90.38
C VAL A 50 -21.94 -17.56 89.15
N ASP A 51 -23.23 -17.84 89.34
CA ASP A 51 -24.21 -17.94 88.25
C ASP A 51 -24.40 -16.59 87.55
N GLY A 52 -24.43 -15.49 88.30
CA GLY A 52 -24.48 -14.12 87.76
C GLY A 52 -23.26 -13.79 86.90
N LEU A 53 -22.04 -14.07 87.40
CA LEU A 53 -20.79 -13.86 86.66
C LEU A 53 -20.71 -14.75 85.41
N THR A 54 -21.15 -16.00 85.51
CA THR A 54 -21.19 -16.95 84.39
C THR A 54 -22.18 -16.52 83.31
N SER A 55 -23.36 -16.03 83.71
CA SER A 55 -24.37 -15.50 82.77
C SER A 55 -23.89 -14.22 82.05
N MET A 56 -23.26 -13.31 82.80
CA MET A 56 -22.69 -12.08 82.24
C MET A 56 -21.57 -12.37 81.24
N THR A 57 -20.59 -13.21 81.62
CA THR A 57 -19.48 -13.60 80.73
C THR A 57 -19.98 -14.33 79.48
N ARG A 58 -20.95 -15.24 79.62
CA ARG A 58 -21.58 -15.92 78.49
C ARG A 58 -22.25 -14.93 77.52
N THR A 59 -23.00 -13.95 78.04
CA THR A 59 -23.68 -12.94 77.21
C THR A 59 -22.67 -12.08 76.44
N VAL A 60 -21.59 -11.64 77.10
CA VAL A 60 -20.52 -10.85 76.46
C VAL A 60 -19.81 -11.63 75.35
N ILE A 61 -19.51 -12.92 75.57
CA ILE A 61 -18.86 -13.75 74.54
C ILE A 61 -19.79 -13.93 73.33
N ILE A 62 -21.08 -14.20 73.56
CA ILE A 62 -22.05 -14.38 72.46
C ILE A 62 -22.20 -13.08 71.66
N THR A 63 -22.36 -11.92 72.32
CA THR A 63 -22.50 -10.64 71.61
C THR A 63 -21.22 -10.28 70.86
N ALA A 64 -20.04 -10.46 71.46
CA ALA A 64 -18.76 -10.23 70.79
C ALA A 64 -18.60 -11.14 69.56
N THR A 65 -19.01 -12.41 69.65
CA THR A 65 -18.96 -13.36 68.53
C THR A 65 -19.91 -12.94 67.40
N ILE A 66 -21.14 -12.54 67.73
CA ILE A 66 -22.12 -12.07 66.74
C ILE A 66 -21.62 -10.79 66.05
N VAL A 67 -21.10 -9.82 66.81
CA VAL A 67 -20.53 -8.58 66.24
C VAL A 67 -19.33 -8.89 65.35
N GLY A 68 -18.45 -9.79 65.77
CA GLY A 68 -17.32 -10.25 64.96
C GLY A 68 -17.76 -10.88 63.63
N LEU A 69 -18.78 -11.75 63.66
CA LEU A 69 -19.36 -12.35 62.46
C LEU A 69 -20.01 -11.32 61.54
N LEU A 70 -20.72 -10.33 62.09
CA LEU A 70 -21.33 -9.25 61.32
C LEU A 70 -20.28 -8.38 60.63
N ILE A 71 -19.22 -8.00 61.34
CA ILE A 71 -18.11 -7.22 60.76
C ILE A 71 -17.46 -8.03 59.64
N LEU A 72 -17.17 -9.32 59.86
CA LEU A 72 -16.53 -10.17 58.85
C LEU A 72 -17.40 -10.27 57.58
N LEU A 73 -18.71 -10.51 57.73
CA LEU A 73 -19.64 -10.54 56.60
C LEU A 73 -19.74 -9.19 55.89
N PHE A 74 -19.78 -8.09 56.65
CA PHE A 74 -19.88 -6.75 56.08
C PHE A 74 -18.62 -6.37 55.31
N THR A 75 -17.44 -6.62 55.88
CA THR A 75 -16.14 -6.36 55.24
C THR A 75 -15.95 -7.21 53.98
N ASP A 76 -16.29 -8.49 54.01
CA ASP A 76 -16.24 -9.36 52.82
C ASP A 76 -17.13 -8.80 51.70
N ARG A 77 -18.41 -8.54 52.00
CA ARG A 77 -19.36 -7.98 51.03
C ARG A 77 -18.91 -6.63 50.49
N TYR A 78 -18.40 -5.76 51.36
CA TYR A 78 -17.90 -4.44 51.00
C TYR A 78 -16.69 -4.54 50.07
N LEU A 79 -15.72 -5.41 50.37
CA LEU A 79 -14.52 -5.61 49.57
C LEU A 79 -14.86 -6.18 48.18
N VAL A 80 -15.78 -7.15 48.12
CA VAL A 80 -16.24 -7.69 46.83
C VAL A 80 -16.95 -6.62 46.00
N ALA A 81 -17.81 -5.81 46.62
CA ALA A 81 -18.57 -4.78 45.93
C ALA A 81 -17.70 -3.62 45.41
N ILE A 82 -16.71 -3.18 46.21
CA ILE A 82 -15.94 -1.96 45.92
C ILE A 82 -14.61 -2.21 45.20
N LEU A 83 -14.06 -3.43 45.31
CA LEU A 83 -12.76 -3.80 44.74
C LEU A 83 -12.90 -4.89 43.67
N VAL A 84 -13.51 -6.04 44.00
CA VAL A 84 -13.51 -7.22 43.10
C VAL A 84 -14.38 -7.00 41.87
N LYS A 85 -15.66 -6.62 42.04
CA LYS A 85 -16.57 -6.42 40.91
C LYS A 85 -16.09 -5.34 39.93
N PRO A 86 -15.61 -4.16 40.39
CA PRO A 86 -15.16 -3.14 39.45
C PRO A 86 -13.83 -3.48 38.75
N LEU A 87 -12.92 -4.21 39.41
CA LEU A 87 -11.72 -4.72 38.75
C LEU A 87 -12.06 -5.76 37.66
N ASP A 88 -13.06 -6.61 37.89
CA ASP A 88 -13.49 -7.55 36.86
C ASP A 88 -14.08 -6.83 35.63
N ARG A 89 -14.80 -5.71 35.83
CA ARG A 89 -15.26 -4.86 34.72
C ARG A 89 -14.09 -4.26 33.94
N ILE A 90 -13.07 -3.72 34.61
CA ILE A 90 -11.86 -3.20 33.95
C ILE A 90 -11.16 -4.31 33.15
N ARG A 91 -11.04 -5.51 33.73
CA ARG A 91 -10.48 -6.67 33.04
C ARG A 91 -11.26 -7.03 31.77
N GLN A 92 -12.59 -6.96 31.81
CA GLN A 92 -13.43 -7.20 30.63
C GLN A 92 -13.20 -6.13 29.54
N GLN A 93 -13.09 -4.86 29.94
CA GLN A 93 -12.75 -3.76 29.01
C GLN A 93 -11.38 -3.98 28.35
N PHE A 94 -10.36 -4.35 29.13
CA PHE A 94 -9.05 -4.70 28.56
C PHE A 94 -9.12 -5.86 27.56
N ARG A 95 -9.97 -6.87 27.81
CA ARG A 95 -10.16 -7.98 26.86
C ARG A 95 -10.80 -7.50 25.55
N GLN A 96 -11.79 -6.62 25.61
CA GLN A 96 -12.42 -6.05 24.41
C GLN A 96 -11.41 -5.23 23.60
N ILE A 97 -10.66 -4.36 24.27
CA ILE A 97 -9.59 -3.56 23.64
C ILE A 97 -8.54 -4.48 23.01
N ALA A 98 -8.11 -5.54 23.70
CA ALA A 98 -7.15 -6.50 23.17
C ALA A 98 -7.68 -7.30 21.97
N GLN A 99 -8.99 -7.45 21.84
CA GLN A 99 -9.65 -8.05 20.68
C GLN A 99 -9.87 -7.04 19.53
N GLY A 100 -9.52 -5.77 19.74
CA GLY A 100 -9.70 -4.68 18.77
C GLY A 100 -11.09 -4.03 18.81
N ASP A 101 -11.94 -4.39 19.77
CA ASP A 101 -13.22 -3.70 19.97
C ASP A 101 -13.00 -2.43 20.81
N LEU A 102 -12.95 -1.30 20.09
CA LEU A 102 -12.85 0.04 20.67
C LEU A 102 -14.18 0.79 20.63
N SER A 103 -15.29 0.10 20.36
CA SER A 103 -16.62 0.73 20.17
C SER A 103 -17.36 0.97 21.49
N GLN A 104 -17.06 0.17 22.51
CA GLN A 104 -17.78 0.20 23.78
C GLN A 104 -17.30 1.36 24.67
N PRO A 105 -18.22 2.20 25.18
CA PRO A 105 -17.85 3.24 26.13
C PRO A 105 -17.45 2.63 27.47
N ILE A 106 -16.42 3.18 28.09
CA ILE A 106 -15.99 2.78 29.44
C ILE A 106 -16.82 3.58 30.46
N GLU A 107 -17.73 2.90 31.15
CA GLU A 107 -18.53 3.51 32.21
C GLU A 107 -17.66 4.00 33.38
N SER A 108 -17.89 5.23 33.83
CA SER A 108 -17.23 5.75 35.04
C SER A 108 -17.86 5.16 36.30
N PHE A 109 -17.02 4.72 37.23
CA PHE A 109 -17.49 4.20 38.51
C PHE A 109 -16.48 4.50 39.63
N GLY A 110 -17.01 4.80 40.82
CA GLY A 110 -16.22 4.96 42.04
C GLY A 110 -15.27 6.17 42.01
N ARG A 111 -14.95 6.70 43.20
CA ARG A 111 -13.88 7.71 43.37
C ARG A 111 -12.66 7.15 44.11
N ASN A 112 -12.63 5.83 44.27
CA ASN A 112 -11.54 5.09 44.91
C ASN A 112 -10.37 4.89 43.95
N CYS A 113 -9.29 4.27 44.43
CA CYS A 113 -8.09 4.00 43.63
C CYS A 113 -8.39 3.24 42.32
N VAL A 114 -9.41 2.36 42.31
CA VAL A 114 -9.82 1.62 41.10
C VAL A 114 -10.54 2.54 40.12
N GLY A 115 -11.44 3.40 40.60
CA GLY A 115 -12.16 4.37 39.75
C GLY A 115 -11.23 5.38 39.08
N GLN A 116 -10.09 5.71 39.70
CA GLN A 116 -9.05 6.56 39.10
C GLN A 116 -8.34 5.93 37.89
N LEU A 117 -8.47 4.61 37.67
CA LEU A 117 -7.94 3.94 36.48
C LEU A 117 -8.83 4.13 35.25
N VAL A 118 -10.13 4.38 35.44
CA VAL A 118 -11.09 4.56 34.34
C VAL A 118 -10.67 5.67 33.36
N PRO A 119 -10.34 6.91 33.80
CA PRO A 119 -9.94 7.96 32.86
C PRO A 119 -8.66 7.61 32.08
N LEU A 120 -7.72 6.89 32.70
CA LEU A 120 -6.51 6.42 32.02
C LEU A 120 -6.83 5.37 30.95
N LEU A 121 -7.75 4.45 31.26
CA LEU A 121 -8.23 3.44 30.32
C LEU A 121 -8.98 4.08 29.13
N SER A 122 -9.81 5.10 29.40
CA SER A 122 -10.50 5.87 28.36
C SER A 122 -9.51 6.59 27.45
N ALA A 123 -8.53 7.30 28.01
CA ALA A 123 -7.49 7.96 27.22
C ALA A 123 -6.70 6.97 26.33
N MET A 124 -6.41 5.77 26.85
CA MET A 124 -5.76 4.71 26.08
C MET A 124 -6.65 4.20 24.94
N GLN A 125 -7.94 3.97 25.21
CA GLN A 125 -8.90 3.55 24.18
C GLN A 125 -9.06 4.60 23.08
N ASP A 126 -9.12 5.88 23.45
CA ASP A 126 -9.24 7.00 22.53
C ASP A 126 -8.01 7.13 21.63
N SER A 127 -6.80 7.05 22.19
CA SER A 127 -5.56 7.07 21.43
C SER A 127 -5.45 5.88 20.46
N GLN A 128 -5.86 4.69 20.87
CA GLN A 128 -5.92 3.53 19.97
C GLN A 128 -6.95 3.72 18.86
N ARG A 129 -8.13 4.30 19.16
CA ARG A 129 -9.17 4.56 18.17
C ARG A 129 -8.69 5.57 17.12
N GLU A 130 -8.00 6.62 17.55
CA GLU A 130 -7.38 7.61 16.67
C GLU A 130 -6.29 6.99 15.77
N ALA A 131 -5.41 6.17 16.35
CA ALA A 131 -4.37 5.47 15.58
C ALA A 131 -4.98 4.55 14.51
N VAL A 132 -5.98 3.74 14.87
CA VAL A 132 -6.69 2.86 13.92
C VAL A 132 -7.42 3.68 12.84
N SER A 133 -8.08 4.78 13.20
CA SER A 133 -8.74 5.68 12.26
C SER A 133 -7.76 6.28 11.24
N THR A 134 -6.58 6.70 11.73
CA THR A 134 -5.52 7.26 10.89
C THR A 134 -4.97 6.21 9.93
N ILE A 135 -4.70 4.99 10.42
CA ILE A 135 -4.24 3.86 9.60
C ILE A 135 -5.28 3.51 8.52
N ARG A 136 -6.56 3.45 8.89
CA ARG A 136 -7.65 3.18 7.95
C ARG A 136 -7.73 4.26 6.87
N SER A 137 -7.72 5.53 7.26
CA SER A 137 -7.76 6.65 6.31
C SER A 137 -6.55 6.65 5.38
N GLY A 138 -5.36 6.35 5.90
CA GLY A 138 -4.14 6.17 5.11
C GLY A 138 -4.27 5.02 4.11
N SER A 139 -4.83 3.89 4.54
CA SER A 139 -5.05 2.71 3.68
C SER A 139 -6.06 3.00 2.56
N GLU A 140 -7.14 3.73 2.86
CA GLU A 140 -8.12 4.17 1.85
C GLU A 140 -7.51 5.15 0.83
N ASN A 141 -6.60 6.04 1.27
CA ASN A 141 -5.83 6.90 0.35
C ASN A 141 -4.90 6.08 -0.55
N ILE A 142 -4.16 5.11 0.01
CA ILE A 142 -3.27 4.22 -0.75
C ILE A 142 -4.08 3.41 -1.77
N TRP A 143 -5.22 2.86 -1.37
CA TRP A 143 -6.09 2.09 -2.26
C TRP A 143 -6.61 2.93 -3.44
N ARG A 144 -7.02 4.18 -3.18
CA ARG A 144 -7.41 5.12 -4.24
C ARG A 144 -6.24 5.42 -5.19
N GLY A 145 -5.06 5.73 -4.66
CA GLY A 145 -3.88 6.00 -5.48
C GLY A 145 -3.44 4.80 -6.31
N ALA A 146 -3.48 3.59 -5.75
CA ALA A 146 -3.18 2.36 -6.48
C ALA A 146 -4.16 2.09 -7.63
N THR A 147 -5.45 2.38 -7.42
CA THR A 147 -6.49 2.25 -8.45
C THR A 147 -6.29 3.25 -9.58
N GLU A 148 -5.96 4.50 -9.25
CA GLU A 148 -5.64 5.54 -10.23
C GLU A 148 -4.39 5.21 -11.05
N ILE A 149 -3.32 4.73 -10.39
CA ILE A 149 -2.11 4.24 -11.07
C ILE A 149 -2.44 3.08 -12.01
N SER A 150 -3.22 2.11 -11.56
CA SER A 150 -3.60 0.97 -12.41
C SER A 150 -4.38 1.41 -13.64
N SER A 151 -5.32 2.36 -13.50
CA SER A 151 -6.06 2.92 -14.62
C SER A 151 -5.13 3.68 -15.58
N GLY A 152 -4.24 4.52 -15.04
CA GLY A 152 -3.27 5.26 -15.85
C GLY A 152 -2.27 4.35 -16.57
N ASN A 153 -1.88 3.24 -15.95
CA ASN A 153 -0.98 2.27 -16.58
C ASN A 153 -1.66 1.52 -17.74
N ASN A 154 -2.96 1.21 -17.63
CA ASN A 154 -3.72 0.64 -18.74
C ASN A 154 -3.84 1.61 -19.92
N ASP A 155 -4.11 2.90 -19.66
CA ASP A 155 -4.13 3.94 -20.70
C ASP A 155 -2.75 4.09 -21.37
N LEU A 156 -1.68 4.14 -20.57
CA LEU A 156 -0.32 4.21 -21.09
C LEU A 156 0.04 2.98 -21.94
N SER A 157 -0.35 1.79 -21.51
CA SER A 157 -0.13 0.55 -22.28
C SER A 157 -0.85 0.63 -23.63
N SER A 158 -2.13 1.03 -23.64
CA SER A 158 -2.90 1.19 -24.88
C SER A 158 -2.27 2.20 -25.83
N ARG A 159 -1.80 3.35 -25.31
CA ARG A 159 -1.11 4.37 -26.12
C ARG A 159 0.25 3.89 -26.64
N THR A 160 0.94 3.06 -25.86
CA THR A 160 2.21 2.46 -26.27
C THR A 160 2.00 1.44 -27.39
N GLU A 161 0.94 0.64 -27.32
CA GLU A 161 0.51 -0.27 -28.39
C GLU A 161 0.14 0.49 -29.67
N GLU A 162 -0.64 1.57 -29.55
CA GLU A 162 -0.99 2.43 -30.69
C GLU A 162 0.26 3.08 -31.31
N GLN A 163 1.18 3.57 -30.49
CA GLN A 163 2.45 4.15 -30.96
C GLN A 163 3.35 3.12 -31.63
N ALA A 164 3.38 1.88 -31.13
CA ALA A 164 4.11 0.79 -31.76
C ALA A 164 3.53 0.48 -33.15
N ALA A 165 2.20 0.40 -33.28
CA ALA A 165 1.54 0.21 -34.57
C ALA A 165 1.83 1.36 -35.55
N ALA A 166 1.80 2.61 -35.09
CA ALA A 166 2.14 3.76 -35.92
C ALA A 166 3.61 3.74 -36.39
N LEU A 167 4.52 3.24 -35.55
CA LEU A 167 5.93 3.05 -35.93
C LEU A 167 6.10 1.93 -36.95
N GLU A 168 5.34 0.83 -36.86
CA GLU A 168 5.33 -0.22 -37.89
C GLU A 168 4.84 0.32 -39.24
N GLU A 169 3.76 1.10 -39.26
CA GLU A 169 3.27 1.74 -40.49
C GLU A 169 4.28 2.73 -41.08
N THR A 170 4.96 3.49 -40.21
CA THR A 170 6.03 4.41 -40.63
C THR A 170 7.20 3.64 -41.23
N ALA A 171 7.61 2.52 -40.61
CA ALA A 171 8.68 1.68 -41.14
C ALA A 171 8.32 1.08 -42.50
N ALA A 172 7.11 0.55 -42.66
CA ALA A 172 6.62 0.05 -43.95
C ALA A 172 6.57 1.15 -45.02
N SER A 173 6.14 2.36 -44.65
CA SER A 173 6.16 3.53 -45.54
C SER A 173 7.57 3.90 -45.97
N MET A 174 8.55 3.81 -45.06
CA MET A 174 9.96 4.05 -45.35
C MET A 174 10.56 2.99 -46.28
N GLU A 175 10.16 1.72 -46.16
CA GLU A 175 10.53 0.67 -47.11
C GLU A 175 9.99 0.96 -48.51
N GLN A 176 8.73 1.37 -48.61
CA GLN A 176 8.10 1.71 -49.89
C GLN A 176 8.73 2.95 -50.54
N LEU A 177 9.07 3.97 -49.74
CA LEU A 177 9.82 5.14 -50.19
C LEU A 177 11.22 4.74 -50.68
N THR A 178 11.92 3.87 -49.95
CA THR A 178 13.25 3.38 -50.34
C THR A 178 13.20 2.65 -51.67
N ALA A 179 12.19 1.80 -51.88
CA ALA A 179 11.97 1.12 -53.16
C ALA A 179 11.74 2.12 -54.31
N THR A 180 10.94 3.16 -54.07
CA THR A 180 10.65 4.21 -55.04
C THR A 180 11.90 5.03 -55.37
N VAL A 181 12.70 5.39 -54.38
CA VAL A 181 13.98 6.11 -54.58
C VAL A 181 14.94 5.26 -55.41
N LYS A 182 15.03 3.95 -55.15
CA LYS A 182 15.86 3.04 -55.94
C LYS A 182 15.39 2.96 -57.40
N LEU A 183 14.08 2.88 -57.63
CA LEU A 183 13.50 2.91 -58.98
C LEU A 183 13.80 4.23 -59.70
N ASN A 184 13.69 5.37 -59.01
CA ASN A 184 14.01 6.68 -59.58
C ASN A 184 15.50 6.80 -59.94
N ALA A 185 16.40 6.29 -59.08
CA ALA A 185 17.83 6.28 -59.36
C ALA A 185 18.17 5.44 -60.60
N GLU A 186 17.56 4.26 -60.73
CA GLU A 186 17.74 3.40 -61.91
C GLU A 186 17.17 4.06 -63.18
N SER A 187 15.98 4.67 -63.08
CA SER A 187 15.37 5.41 -64.20
C SER A 187 16.23 6.59 -64.65
N ALA A 188 16.80 7.35 -63.71
CA ALA A 188 17.73 8.43 -64.01
C ALA A 188 19.01 7.92 -64.69
N ARG A 189 19.53 6.76 -64.26
CA ARG A 189 20.69 6.10 -64.88
C ARG A 189 20.40 5.67 -66.31
N GLN A 190 19.24 5.05 -66.56
CA GLN A 190 18.82 4.67 -67.92
C GLN A 190 18.62 5.89 -68.81
N ALA A 191 17.98 6.95 -68.30
CA ALA A 191 17.83 8.21 -69.04
C ALA A 191 19.18 8.84 -69.41
N SER A 192 20.15 8.83 -68.48
CA SER A 192 21.51 9.31 -68.74
C SER A 192 22.20 8.49 -69.84
N GLN A 193 22.10 7.16 -69.82
CA GLN A 193 22.67 6.30 -70.86
C GLN A 193 22.02 6.56 -72.23
N LEU A 194 20.69 6.73 -72.27
CA LEU A 194 19.98 7.03 -73.50
C LEU A 194 20.41 8.40 -74.07
N ALA A 195 20.60 9.40 -73.19
CA ALA A 195 21.11 10.71 -73.58
C ALA A 195 22.54 10.63 -74.16
N ASP A 196 23.43 9.82 -73.57
CA ASP A 196 24.78 9.59 -74.09
C ASP A 196 24.76 8.95 -75.49
N VAL A 197 23.90 7.94 -75.69
CA VAL A 197 23.72 7.29 -77.00
C VAL A 197 23.18 8.28 -78.04
N ALA A 198 22.19 9.10 -77.67
CA ALA A 198 21.63 10.13 -78.54
C ALA A 198 22.69 11.19 -78.91
N SER A 199 23.48 11.64 -77.93
CA SER A 199 24.58 12.59 -78.13
C SER A 199 25.67 12.03 -79.07
N SER A 200 26.08 10.78 -78.86
CA SER A 200 27.04 10.09 -79.74
C SER A 200 26.52 9.95 -81.18
N THR A 201 25.23 9.61 -81.32
CA THR A 201 24.58 9.51 -82.64
C THR A 201 24.50 10.86 -83.34
N ALA A 202 24.13 11.92 -82.62
CA ALA A 202 24.11 13.29 -83.15
C ALA A 202 25.51 13.75 -83.59
N SER A 203 26.56 13.42 -82.82
CA SER A 203 27.95 13.73 -83.17
C SER A 203 28.40 13.02 -84.46
N ARG A 204 28.08 11.73 -84.62
CA ARG A 204 28.32 11.00 -85.88
C ARG A 204 27.54 11.60 -87.05
N GLY A 205 26.28 11.98 -86.82
CA GLY A 205 25.47 12.68 -87.81
C GLY A 205 26.10 14.02 -88.23
N GLY A 206 26.66 14.77 -87.28
CA GLY A 206 27.40 16.00 -87.54
C GLY A 206 28.60 15.78 -88.47
N SER A 207 29.42 14.76 -88.20
CA SER A 207 30.55 14.38 -89.07
C SER A 207 30.10 14.02 -90.49
N LEU A 208 29.00 13.27 -90.63
CA LEU A 208 28.41 12.95 -91.94
C LEU A 208 27.96 14.20 -92.71
N VAL A 209 27.37 15.17 -92.01
CA VAL A 209 26.97 16.44 -92.63
C VAL A 209 28.19 17.24 -93.09
N GLU A 210 29.28 17.24 -92.31
CA GLU A 210 30.55 17.87 -92.68
C GLU A 210 31.17 17.24 -93.94
N ASP A 211 31.14 15.91 -94.06
CA ASP A 211 31.58 15.18 -95.26
C ASP A 211 30.73 15.57 -96.49
N VAL A 212 29.40 15.71 -96.32
CA VAL A 212 28.49 16.14 -97.39
C VAL A 212 28.78 17.58 -97.82
N VAL A 213 29.01 18.50 -96.88
CA VAL A 213 29.37 19.89 -97.18
C VAL A 213 30.69 19.95 -97.94
N THR A 214 31.70 19.19 -97.52
CA THR A 214 33.00 19.10 -98.20
C THR A 214 32.84 18.58 -99.63
N THR A 215 32.03 17.54 -99.82
CA THR A 215 31.72 16.97 -101.14
C THR A 215 31.02 18.00 -102.04
N MET A 216 30.03 18.74 -101.50
CA MET A 216 29.35 19.80 -102.25
C MET A 216 30.26 20.97 -102.62
N SER A 217 31.21 21.33 -101.75
CA SER A 217 32.25 22.30 -102.08
C SER A 217 33.11 21.81 -103.25
N GLY A 218 33.54 20.55 -103.22
CA GLY A 218 34.30 19.93 -104.31
C GLY A 218 33.53 19.87 -105.64
N ILE A 219 32.23 19.59 -105.60
CA ILE A 219 31.34 19.64 -106.78
C ILE A 219 31.24 21.06 -107.33
N SER A 220 31.07 22.06 -106.45
CA SER A 220 31.01 23.47 -106.84
C SER A 220 32.31 23.92 -107.52
N ASP A 221 33.47 23.57 -106.97
CA ASP A 221 34.76 23.93 -107.55
C ASP A 221 35.04 23.21 -108.87
N SER A 222 34.63 21.94 -108.98
CA SER A 222 34.66 21.20 -110.25
C SER A 222 33.76 21.86 -111.30
N SER A 223 32.58 22.33 -110.89
CA SER A 223 31.63 23.03 -111.77
C SER A 223 32.20 24.38 -112.26
N LYS A 224 32.90 25.13 -111.41
CA LYS A 224 33.64 26.35 -111.83
C LYS A 224 34.72 26.02 -112.85
N LYS A 225 35.50 24.95 -112.63
CA LYS A 225 36.52 24.49 -113.58
C LYS A 225 35.90 24.16 -114.94
N ILE A 226 34.75 23.48 -114.95
CA ILE A 226 33.99 23.20 -116.17
C ILE A 226 33.55 24.51 -116.84
N ALA A 227 33.05 25.48 -116.07
CA ALA A 227 32.64 26.79 -116.59
C ALA A 227 33.80 27.55 -117.24
N GLU A 228 35.00 27.53 -116.63
CA GLU A 228 36.24 28.07 -117.18
C GLU A 228 36.61 27.35 -118.50
N ILE A 229 36.56 26.02 -118.53
CA ILE A 229 36.83 25.23 -119.74
C ILE A 229 35.81 25.57 -120.83
N THR A 230 34.52 25.65 -120.53
CA THR A 230 33.51 26.05 -121.51
C THR A 230 33.71 27.47 -122.02
N THR A 231 34.22 28.39 -121.19
CA THR A 231 34.60 29.75 -121.62
C THR A 231 35.76 29.70 -122.61
N VAL A 232 36.78 28.87 -122.35
CA VAL A 232 37.89 28.63 -123.28
C VAL A 232 37.38 27.98 -124.57
N ILE A 233 36.53 26.96 -124.49
CA ILE A 233 35.91 26.32 -125.66
C ILE A 233 35.12 27.33 -126.47
N ASN A 234 34.32 28.20 -125.82
CA ASN A 234 33.56 29.23 -126.51
C ASN A 234 34.48 30.26 -127.19
N SER A 235 35.61 30.59 -126.56
CA SER A 235 36.65 31.43 -127.15
C SER A 235 37.30 30.77 -128.37
N ILE A 236 37.62 29.47 -128.29
CA ILE A 236 38.14 28.67 -129.42
C ILE A 236 37.09 28.56 -130.53
N ALA A 237 35.83 28.34 -130.19
CA ALA A 237 34.73 28.28 -131.15
C ALA A 237 34.57 29.61 -131.89
N PHE A 238 34.67 30.75 -131.19
CA PHE A 238 34.67 32.07 -131.82
C PHE A 238 35.88 32.27 -132.72
N GLN A 239 37.09 31.92 -132.26
CA GLN A 239 38.30 31.96 -133.10
C GLN A 239 38.18 31.06 -134.34
N THR A 240 37.61 29.87 -134.19
CA THR A 240 37.37 28.91 -135.27
C THR A 240 36.31 29.43 -136.22
N ASN A 241 35.26 30.09 -135.72
CA ASN A 241 34.24 30.75 -136.53
C ASN A 241 34.83 31.91 -137.35
N ILE A 242 35.71 32.72 -136.75
CA ILE A 242 36.44 33.78 -137.46
C ILE A 242 37.40 33.18 -138.51
N LEU A 243 38.12 32.10 -138.17
CA LEU A 243 39.02 31.42 -139.10
C LEU A 243 38.26 30.81 -140.29
N ALA A 244 37.13 30.14 -140.01
CA ALA A 244 36.24 29.58 -141.02
C ALA A 244 35.63 30.69 -141.89
N LEU A 245 35.25 31.83 -141.31
CA LEU A 245 34.76 32.99 -142.06
C LEU A 245 35.87 33.58 -142.94
N ASN A 246 37.08 33.74 -142.43
CA ASN A 246 38.23 34.20 -143.23
C ASN A 246 38.56 33.22 -144.36
N ALA A 247 38.52 31.90 -144.11
CA ALA A 247 38.70 30.89 -145.13
C ALA A 247 37.59 30.95 -146.20
N ALA A 248 36.33 31.13 -145.80
CA ALA A 248 35.21 31.32 -146.72
C ALA A 248 35.33 32.60 -147.55
N VAL A 249 35.82 33.71 -146.96
CA VAL A 249 36.12 34.96 -147.67
C VAL A 249 37.26 34.76 -148.67
N GLU A 250 38.35 34.10 -148.29
CA GLU A 250 39.50 33.86 -149.17
C GLU A 250 39.14 32.85 -150.29
N ALA A 251 38.31 31.85 -150.01
CA ALA A 251 37.73 30.96 -151.01
C ALA A 251 36.81 31.69 -151.99
N ALA A 252 36.00 32.66 -151.51
CA ALA A 252 35.23 33.55 -152.37
C ALA A 252 36.12 34.50 -153.19
N ARG A 253 37.29 34.89 -152.66
CA ARG A 253 38.30 35.71 -153.34
C ARG A 253 39.06 34.94 -154.43
N ALA A 254 39.23 33.62 -154.27
CA ALA A 254 39.97 32.76 -155.18
C ALA A 254 39.22 32.34 -156.47
N GLY A 255 37.94 32.69 -156.63
CA GLY A 255 37.16 32.29 -157.82
C GLY A 255 37.04 30.76 -157.98
N GLU A 256 36.70 30.26 -159.18
CA GLU A 256 36.35 28.85 -159.50
C GLU A 256 37.37 27.75 -159.09
N GLN A 257 38.49 28.08 -158.45
CA GLN A 257 39.44 27.14 -157.85
C GLN A 257 39.17 26.82 -156.36
N GLY A 258 38.21 27.50 -155.70
CA GLY A 258 38.00 27.40 -154.24
C GLY A 258 36.78 26.60 -153.76
N ARG A 259 36.00 25.96 -154.64
CA ARG A 259 34.67 25.40 -154.28
C ARG A 259 34.66 24.11 -153.46
N GLY A 260 35.77 23.69 -152.87
CA GLY A 260 35.79 22.44 -152.13
C GLY A 260 36.92 22.33 -151.13
N ARG A 261 36.81 23.05 -150.00
CA ARG A 261 37.00 22.53 -148.63
C ARG A 261 36.26 23.42 -147.64
#